data_AF-A0A813M7E0-F1
#
_entry.id   AF-A0A813M7E0-F1
#
_cell.length_a   1.000
_cell.length_b   1.000
_cell.length_c   1.000
_cell.angle_alpha   90.00
_cell.angle_beta   90.00
_cell.angle_gamma   90.00
#
_symmetry.space_group_name_H-M   'P 1'
#
loop_
_entity.id
_entity.type
_entity.pdbx_description
1 polymer ?
#
loop_
_entity_poly.entity_id
_entity_poly.type
_entity_poly.pdbx_seq_one_letter_code
_entity_poly.pdbx_strand_id
1 'polypeptide(L)'
;MAHILWLLYFALIVVAFSNVSANLVIYTVTFASCVENSTCPQGNPATYSATFALNGTLSPNITLNVGDQLQFNLATTVSIHPLTICQNSAVPNFCKAAATSDELNTPITNAGDTTSVVFNTSGTYYYGCHNHPGMGAMINVIQTVTTVSSSSTGSLSTSTKGTGARHQLSVLFLFAVIVCLFTIIFT
;
A
#
# COMPACT_ATOMS: atom_id res chain seq x y z
N MET A 1 -15.66 -30.52 28.24
CA MET A 1 -16.45 -29.46 27.57
C MET A 1 -15.64 -28.18 27.29
N ALA A 2 -14.74 -27.73 28.18
CA ALA A 2 -13.94 -26.50 27.98
C ALA A 2 -13.07 -26.47 26.70
N HIS A 3 -12.46 -27.60 26.29
CA HIS A 3 -11.61 -27.66 25.08
C HIS A 3 -12.37 -27.42 23.77
N ILE A 4 -13.65 -27.78 23.69
CA ILE A 4 -14.46 -27.61 22.47
C ILE A 4 -14.82 -26.12 22.29
N LEU A 5 -15.18 -25.42 23.37
CA LEU A 5 -15.39 -23.97 23.32
C LEU A 5 -14.12 -23.22 22.91
N TRP A 6 -12.95 -23.69 23.33
CA TRP A 6 -11.66 -23.09 22.96
C TRP A 6 -11.36 -23.22 21.46
N LEU A 7 -11.54 -24.40 20.88
CA LEU A 7 -11.34 -24.61 19.44
C LEU A 7 -12.32 -23.76 18.61
N LEU A 8 -13.57 -23.62 19.06
CA LEU A 8 -14.57 -22.79 18.38
C LEU A 8 -14.21 -21.30 18.46
N TYR A 9 -13.73 -20.82 19.61
CA TYR A 9 -13.31 -19.43 19.78
C TYR A 9 -12.06 -19.10 18.95
N PHE A 10 -11.06 -19.99 18.94
CA PHE A 10 -9.86 -19.82 18.12
C PHE A 10 -10.20 -19.85 16.62
N ALA A 11 -11.08 -20.76 16.19
CA ALA A 11 -11.56 -20.78 14.81
C ALA A 11 -12.29 -19.48 14.42
N LEU A 12 -13.10 -18.91 15.31
CA LEU A 12 -13.78 -17.64 15.10
C LEU A 12 -12.82 -16.46 14.95
N ILE A 13 -11.77 -16.43 15.78
CA ILE A 13 -10.68 -15.44 15.67
C ILE A 13 -9.96 -15.60 14.34
N VAL A 14 -9.51 -16.81 13.99
CA VAL A 14 -8.82 -17.06 12.72
C VAL A 14 -9.69 -16.67 11.52
N VAL A 15 -11.00 -16.97 11.54
CA VAL A 15 -11.95 -16.56 10.51
C VAL A 15 -12.13 -15.03 10.45
N ALA A 16 -12.17 -14.35 11.59
CA ALA A 16 -12.26 -12.89 11.62
C ALA A 16 -11.02 -12.21 10.99
N PHE A 17 -9.84 -12.81 11.11
CA PHE A 17 -8.59 -12.28 10.55
C PHE A 17 -8.28 -12.75 9.12
N SER A 18 -8.86 -13.87 8.65
CA SER A 18 -8.57 -14.42 7.31
C SER A 18 -9.39 -13.81 6.18
N ASN A 19 -10.32 -12.90 6.47
CA ASN A 19 -11.16 -12.24 5.46
C ASN A 19 -10.57 -10.95 4.87
N VAL A 20 -9.34 -10.58 5.22
CA VAL A 20 -8.62 -9.53 4.48
C VAL A 20 -8.04 -10.16 3.22
N SER A 21 -8.87 -10.34 2.20
CA SER A 21 -8.41 -10.73 0.86
C SER A 21 -7.61 -9.56 0.30
N ALA A 22 -6.28 -9.64 0.36
CA ALA A 22 -5.40 -8.75 -0.39
C ALA A 22 -5.74 -8.90 -1.87
N ASN A 23 -6.20 -7.82 -2.52
CA ASN A 23 -6.36 -7.85 -3.96
C ASN A 23 -4.97 -7.73 -4.60
N LEU A 24 -4.64 -8.64 -5.52
CA LEU A 24 -3.41 -8.58 -6.29
C LEU A 24 -3.65 -7.76 -7.55
N VAL A 25 -3.04 -6.58 -7.61
CA VAL A 25 -3.08 -5.69 -8.77
C VAL A 25 -1.74 -5.79 -9.50
N ILE A 26 -1.78 -6.21 -10.77
CA ILE A 26 -0.59 -6.43 -11.59
C ILE A 26 -0.53 -5.39 -12.72
N TYR A 27 0.61 -4.72 -12.85
CA TYR A 27 0.93 -3.86 -13.98
C TYR A 27 2.13 -4.38 -14.75
N THR A 28 1.98 -4.47 -16.07
CA THR A 28 3.10 -4.63 -16.98
C THR A 28 3.73 -3.27 -17.23
N VAL A 29 5.02 -3.16 -16.95
CA VAL A 29 5.81 -1.94 -17.11
C VAL A 29 6.58 -2.05 -18.42
N THR A 30 6.35 -1.09 -19.31
CA THR A 30 7.19 -0.85 -20.47
C THR A 30 7.87 0.49 -20.36
N PHE A 31 9.06 0.60 -20.96
CA PHE A 31 9.72 1.88 -21.10
C PHE A 31 9.20 2.60 -22.34
N ALA A 32 8.65 3.79 -22.16
CA ALA A 32 8.23 4.63 -23.26
C ALA A 32 9.16 5.85 -23.33
N SER A 33 9.98 5.91 -24.37
CA SER A 33 10.59 7.17 -24.79
C SER A 33 9.53 7.96 -25.54
N CYS A 34 9.00 9.04 -24.95
CA CYS A 34 8.33 10.02 -25.80
C CYS A 34 9.41 10.83 -26.52
N VAL A 35 9.40 10.74 -27.84
CA VAL A 35 10.25 11.58 -28.69
C VAL A 35 9.70 13.00 -28.57
N GLU A 36 10.59 13.95 -28.26
CA GLU A 36 10.26 15.37 -28.28
C GLU A 36 9.58 15.67 -29.62
N ASN A 37 8.36 16.22 -29.59
CA ASN A 37 7.51 16.64 -30.74
C ASN A 37 6.18 15.87 -30.96
N SER A 38 5.75 14.97 -30.08
CA SER A 38 4.35 14.49 -30.08
C SER A 38 3.76 14.32 -28.68
N THR A 39 2.87 15.25 -28.31
CA THR A 39 1.83 15.14 -27.27
C THR A 39 2.17 14.44 -25.94
N CYS A 40 3.42 14.54 -25.46
CA CYS A 40 3.74 14.17 -24.10
C CYS A 40 3.11 15.23 -23.17
N PRO A 41 2.32 14.89 -22.14
CA PRO A 41 1.71 15.89 -21.25
C PRO A 41 2.81 16.69 -20.56
N GLN A 42 3.13 17.87 -21.08
CA GLN A 42 4.24 18.67 -20.64
C GLN A 42 3.87 19.51 -19.42
N GLY A 43 4.68 19.40 -18.37
CA GLY A 43 4.81 20.40 -17.31
C GLY A 43 6.20 21.04 -17.21
N ASN A 44 7.18 20.67 -18.06
CA ASN A 44 8.52 21.26 -18.03
C ASN A 44 9.23 21.14 -19.40
N PRO A 45 9.72 22.23 -20.00
CA PRO A 45 10.38 22.16 -21.31
C PRO A 45 11.88 21.84 -21.17
N ALA A 46 12.37 20.97 -22.05
CA ALA A 46 13.78 20.70 -22.39
C ALA A 46 14.57 19.68 -21.55
N THR A 47 14.07 18.44 -21.44
CA THR A 47 14.93 17.25 -21.30
C THR A 47 14.13 16.03 -21.72
N TYR A 48 14.72 15.11 -22.50
CA TYR A 48 14.13 13.81 -22.85
C TYR A 48 13.38 13.20 -21.66
N SER A 49 12.04 13.28 -21.66
CA SER A 49 11.22 12.74 -20.58
C SER A 49 10.90 11.30 -20.92
N ALA A 50 11.91 10.44 -20.80
CA ALA A 50 11.65 9.02 -20.68
C ALA A 50 10.59 8.80 -19.58
N THR A 51 9.62 7.93 -19.81
CA THR A 51 8.56 7.69 -18.82
C THR A 51 8.21 6.22 -18.76
N PHE A 52 7.72 5.77 -17.61
CA PHE A 52 7.16 4.44 -17.51
C PHE A 52 5.76 4.42 -18.10
N ALA A 53 5.49 3.43 -18.93
CA ALA A 53 4.16 3.08 -19.35
C ALA A 53 3.68 1.88 -18.55
N LEU A 54 2.55 2.02 -17.87
CA LEU A 54 1.89 0.93 -17.15
C LEU A 54 0.71 0.44 -17.98
N ASN A 55 0.75 -0.81 -18.43
CA ASN A 55 -0.23 -1.39 -19.35
C ASN A 55 -0.51 -0.49 -20.58
N GLY A 56 0.54 0.13 -21.12
CA GLY A 56 0.47 1.04 -22.26
C GLY A 56 0.04 2.49 -21.96
N THR A 57 -0.33 2.80 -20.72
CA THR A 57 -0.65 4.18 -20.31
C THR A 57 0.59 4.87 -19.72
N LEU A 58 0.90 6.08 -20.16
CA LEU A 58 2.07 6.83 -19.68
C LEU A 58 1.81 7.36 -18.27
N SER A 59 2.63 6.93 -17.31
CA SER A 59 2.63 7.40 -15.91
C SER A 59 1.25 7.59 -15.27
N PRO A 60 0.35 6.58 -15.28
CA PRO A 60 -0.95 6.72 -14.67
C PRO A 60 -0.84 6.76 -13.14
N ASN A 61 -1.67 7.59 -12.50
CA ASN A 61 -1.87 7.47 -11.07
C ASN A 61 -2.57 6.13 -10.76
N ILE A 62 -2.12 5.46 -9.71
CA ILE A 62 -2.68 4.20 -9.22
C ILE A 62 -3.50 4.48 -7.97
N THR A 63 -4.67 3.86 -7.81
CA THR A 63 -5.42 3.87 -6.56
C THR A 63 -5.59 2.43 -6.06
N LEU A 64 -5.23 2.20 -4.80
CA LEU A 64 -5.27 0.89 -4.13
C LEU A 64 -5.99 1.03 -2.79
N ASN A 65 -6.49 -0.08 -2.25
CA ASN A 65 -6.96 -0.13 -0.87
C ASN A 65 -5.86 -0.60 0.06
N VAL A 66 -5.95 -0.23 1.34
CA VAL A 66 -5.13 -0.84 2.40
C VAL A 66 -5.31 -2.35 2.40
N GLY A 67 -4.20 -3.08 2.37
CA GLY A 67 -4.14 -4.54 2.26
C GLY A 67 -3.90 -5.06 0.84
N ASP A 68 -4.05 -4.23 -0.19
CA ASP A 68 -3.78 -4.64 -1.57
C ASP A 68 -2.28 -4.86 -1.80
N GLN A 69 -1.98 -5.80 -2.70
CA GLN A 69 -0.63 -6.06 -3.20
C GLN A 69 -0.50 -5.49 -4.61
N LEU A 70 0.50 -4.63 -4.82
CA LEU A 70 0.86 -4.11 -6.13
C LEU A 70 2.08 -4.86 -6.65
N GLN A 71 1.98 -5.41 -7.86
CA GLN A 71 3.10 -6.03 -8.56
C GLN A 71 3.41 -5.29 -9.87
N PHE A 72 4.69 -4.98 -10.07
CA PHE A 72 5.21 -4.51 -11.35
C PHE A 72 6.00 -5.62 -12.05
N ASN A 73 5.68 -5.86 -13.32
CA ASN A 73 6.37 -6.80 -14.18
C ASN A 73 7.06 -6.04 -15.32
N LEU A 74 8.40 -6.02 -15.35
CA LEU A 74 9.13 -5.32 -16.40
C LEU A 74 9.09 -6.13 -17.69
N ALA A 75 8.46 -5.59 -18.72
CA ALA A 75 8.46 -6.18 -20.06
C ALA A 75 9.73 -5.83 -20.86
N THR A 76 10.44 -4.78 -20.46
CA THR A 76 11.65 -4.28 -21.14
C THR A 76 12.75 -3.98 -20.14
N THR A 77 14.02 -4.18 -20.54
CA THR A 77 15.17 -3.80 -19.74
C THR A 77 15.27 -2.28 -19.66
N VAL A 78 15.42 -1.77 -18.44
CA VAL A 78 15.52 -0.36 -18.07
C VAL A 78 16.78 -0.12 -17.23
N SER A 79 17.94 -0.61 -17.69
CA SER A 79 19.19 -0.62 -16.91
C SER A 79 19.63 0.74 -16.38
N ILE A 80 19.43 1.82 -17.13
CA ILE A 80 19.73 3.20 -16.67
C ILE A 80 18.52 3.88 -16.02
N HIS A 81 17.33 3.26 -16.09
CA HIS A 81 16.10 3.71 -15.47
C HIS A 81 15.49 2.67 -14.51
N PRO A 82 16.18 2.32 -13.40
CA PRO A 82 15.66 1.34 -12.44
C PRO A 82 14.31 1.77 -11.88
N LEU A 83 13.33 0.87 -11.90
CA LEU A 83 12.01 1.12 -11.32
C LEU A 83 12.04 0.85 -9.81
N THR A 84 11.54 1.79 -9.02
CA THR A 84 11.42 1.67 -7.55
C THR A 84 10.10 2.25 -7.04
N ILE A 85 9.71 1.86 -5.83
CA ILE A 85 8.53 2.32 -5.09
C ILE A 85 9.01 2.94 -3.78
N CYS A 86 8.44 4.07 -3.40
CA CYS A 86 8.83 4.78 -2.18
C CYS A 86 7.65 5.46 -1.46
N GLN A 87 7.81 5.72 -0.16
CA GLN A 87 6.76 6.25 0.73
C GLN A 87 6.73 7.77 0.83
N ASN A 88 7.89 8.45 0.78
CA ASN A 88 7.97 9.91 0.89
C ASN A 88 8.76 10.47 -0.30
N SER A 89 8.09 11.26 -1.14
CA SER A 89 8.76 12.10 -2.12
C SER A 89 8.52 13.55 -1.77
N ALA A 90 9.53 14.23 -1.22
CA ALA A 90 9.43 15.61 -0.77
C ALA A 90 9.32 16.65 -1.93
N VAL A 91 9.33 16.20 -3.19
CA VAL A 91 9.37 17.05 -4.40
C VAL A 91 8.83 16.21 -5.58
N PRO A 92 8.54 16.76 -6.78
CA PRO A 92 7.99 16.00 -7.92
C PRO A 92 9.02 15.06 -8.58
N ASN A 93 9.97 14.53 -7.80
CA ASN A 93 11.11 13.73 -8.19
C ASN A 93 11.00 12.32 -7.60
N PHE A 94 9.85 11.72 -7.89
CA PHE A 94 9.17 10.58 -7.28
C PHE A 94 9.95 9.64 -6.35
N CYS A 95 11.14 9.12 -6.65
CA CYS A 95 11.93 8.38 -5.64
C CYS A 95 13.43 8.76 -5.60
N LYS A 96 13.85 9.78 -6.35
CA LYS A 96 15.24 10.25 -6.36
C LYS A 96 15.50 11.06 -5.09
N ALA A 97 16.54 10.67 -4.35
CA ALA A 97 16.88 11.21 -3.02
C ALA A 97 15.89 10.89 -1.90
N ALA A 98 15.00 9.91 -2.11
CA ALA A 98 14.37 9.21 -0.99
C ALA A 98 15.49 8.62 -0.11
N ALA A 99 15.36 8.72 1.21
CA ALA A 99 16.29 7.98 2.06
C ALA A 99 16.11 6.49 1.76
N THR A 100 17.14 5.66 1.92
CA THR A 100 17.00 4.20 1.73
C THR A 100 15.93 3.59 2.64
N SER A 101 15.57 4.26 3.74
CA SER A 101 14.45 3.91 4.62
C SER A 101 13.06 4.14 4.02
N ASP A 102 12.96 4.97 2.96
CA ASP A 102 11.71 5.31 2.29
C ASP A 102 11.45 4.43 1.07
N GLU A 103 12.45 3.67 0.59
CA GLU A 103 12.29 2.69 -0.49
C GLU A 103 11.55 1.45 0.04
N LEU A 104 10.46 1.09 -0.64
CA LEU A 104 9.65 -0.07 -0.28
C LEU A 104 10.09 -1.35 -1.00
N ASN A 105 11.01 -1.24 -1.96
CA ASN A 105 11.59 -2.36 -2.67
C ASN A 105 12.98 -2.03 -3.22
N THR A 106 13.74 -3.08 -3.53
CA THR A 106 14.96 -2.97 -4.33
C THR A 106 14.60 -2.56 -5.76
N PRO A 107 15.31 -1.61 -6.37
CA PRO A 107 15.07 -1.22 -7.76
C PRO A 107 15.25 -2.41 -8.73
N ILE A 108 14.36 -2.51 -9.71
CA ILE A 108 14.41 -3.55 -10.75
C ILE A 108 14.77 -2.96 -12.12
N THR A 109 15.49 -3.73 -12.94
CA THR A 109 16.17 -3.18 -14.13
C THR A 109 16.09 -4.05 -15.38
N ASN A 110 15.90 -5.36 -15.26
CA ASN A 110 15.95 -6.28 -16.39
C ASN A 110 14.54 -6.64 -16.86
N ALA A 111 14.38 -6.91 -18.15
CA ALA A 111 13.16 -7.53 -18.66
C ALA A 111 12.93 -8.87 -17.95
N GLY A 112 11.70 -9.09 -17.49
CA GLY A 112 11.32 -10.25 -16.69
C GLY A 112 11.45 -10.06 -15.18
N ASP A 113 12.13 -8.99 -14.71
CA ASP A 113 12.17 -8.68 -13.28
C ASP A 113 10.75 -8.34 -12.79
N THR A 114 10.47 -8.74 -11.54
CA THR A 114 9.23 -8.41 -10.86
C THR A 114 9.53 -7.82 -9.49
N THR A 115 8.69 -6.88 -9.05
CA THR A 115 8.70 -6.38 -7.66
C THR A 115 7.27 -6.31 -7.15
N SER A 116 7.08 -6.55 -5.86
CA SER A 116 5.76 -6.60 -5.23
C SER A 116 5.79 -5.94 -3.86
N VAL A 117 4.79 -5.10 -3.57
CA VAL A 117 4.64 -4.38 -2.30
C VAL A 117 3.21 -4.52 -1.80
N VAL A 118 3.06 -4.83 -0.51
CA VAL A 118 1.77 -4.84 0.19
C VAL A 118 1.62 -3.53 0.96
N PHE A 119 0.54 -2.79 0.72
CA PHE A 119 0.32 -1.50 1.36
C PHE A 119 -0.58 -1.62 2.59
N ASN A 120 0.04 -1.67 3.77
CA ASN A 120 -0.69 -1.85 5.05
C ASN A 120 -1.13 -0.53 5.70
N THR A 121 -0.83 0.61 5.09
CA THR A 121 -1.15 1.93 5.63
C THR A 121 -1.69 2.81 4.52
N SER A 122 -2.74 3.56 4.82
CA SER A 122 -3.28 4.53 3.87
C SER A 122 -2.34 5.72 3.76
N GLY A 123 -2.25 6.31 2.57
CA GLY A 123 -1.33 7.40 2.31
C GLY A 123 -1.01 7.57 0.84
N THR A 124 -0.12 8.52 0.58
CA THR A 124 0.40 8.78 -0.75
C THR A 124 1.78 8.15 -0.86
N TYR A 125 1.94 7.30 -1.86
CA TYR A 125 3.18 6.63 -2.23
C TYR A 125 3.51 6.99 -3.67
N TYR A 126 4.68 6.57 -4.14
CA TYR A 126 5.10 6.85 -5.51
C TYR A 126 5.80 5.64 -6.10
N TYR A 127 5.62 5.44 -7.40
CA TYR A 127 6.54 4.64 -8.20
C TYR A 127 7.30 5.56 -9.13
N GLY A 128 8.55 5.23 -9.41
CA GLY A 128 9.33 6.00 -10.35
C GLY A 128 10.73 5.48 -10.58
N CYS A 129 11.49 6.26 -11.34
CA CYS A 129 12.85 5.90 -11.69
C CYS A 129 13.76 6.28 -10.53
N HIS A 130 14.61 5.36 -10.08
CA HIS A 130 15.59 5.62 -9.02
C HIS A 130 16.58 6.73 -9.44
N ASN A 131 17.07 6.68 -10.69
CA ASN A 131 18.10 7.60 -11.19
C ASN A 131 17.56 8.96 -11.69
N HIS A 132 16.34 8.95 -12.25
CA HIS A 132 15.82 10.08 -13.02
C HIS A 132 14.57 10.68 -12.37
N PRO A 133 14.66 11.93 -11.90
CA PRO A 133 13.54 12.62 -11.30
C PRO A 133 12.42 12.86 -12.32
N GLY A 134 11.17 12.93 -11.88
CA GLY A 134 10.00 13.21 -12.74
C GLY A 134 9.49 12.01 -13.55
N MET A 135 10.20 10.88 -13.52
CA MET A 135 9.78 9.65 -14.21
C MET A 135 8.97 8.75 -13.30
N GLY A 136 7.66 8.94 -13.24
CA GLY A 136 6.81 8.17 -12.36
C GLY A 136 5.46 8.82 -12.14
N ALA A 137 4.70 8.27 -11.20
CA ALA A 137 3.43 8.85 -10.79
C ALA A 137 3.08 8.47 -9.35
N MET A 138 1.92 8.94 -8.90
CA MET A 138 1.42 8.73 -7.57
C MET A 138 0.70 7.39 -7.44
N ILE A 139 0.87 6.75 -6.28
CA ILE A 139 0.05 5.64 -5.78
C ILE A 139 -0.74 6.18 -4.60
N ASN A 140 -2.06 6.26 -4.73
CA ASN A 140 -2.96 6.65 -3.66
C ASN A 140 -3.51 5.40 -2.97
N VAL A 141 -3.13 5.17 -1.71
CA VAL A 141 -3.63 4.04 -0.91
C VAL A 141 -4.72 4.55 0.02
N ILE A 142 -5.96 4.11 -0.22
CA ILE A 142 -7.13 4.52 0.56
C ILE A 142 -7.48 3.49 1.62
N GLN A 143 -7.86 3.97 2.80
CA GLN A 143 -8.46 3.11 3.82
C GLN A 143 -9.91 2.84 3.40
N THR A 144 -10.24 1.59 3.06
CA THR A 144 -11.64 1.20 2.93
C THR A 144 -12.27 1.28 4.30
N VAL A 145 -13.16 2.24 4.49
CA VAL A 145 -14.03 2.27 5.67
C VAL A 145 -15.13 1.25 5.38
N THR A 146 -14.94 0.03 5.86
CA THR A 146 -16.04 -0.94 5.91
C THR A 146 -17.06 -0.36 6.87
N THR A 147 -18.05 0.35 6.36
CA THR A 147 -19.25 0.68 7.12
C THR A 147 -19.93 -0.65 7.41
N VAL A 148 -19.59 -1.22 8.57
CA VAL A 148 -20.37 -2.31 9.13
C VAL A 148 -21.71 -1.67 9.45
N SER A 149 -22.68 -1.85 8.54
CA SER A 149 -24.06 -1.46 8.76
C SER A 149 -24.53 -2.21 9.99
N SER A 150 -24.31 -1.60 11.13
CA SER A 150 -24.84 -2.03 12.41
C SER A 150 -26.34 -1.83 12.24
N SER A 151 -27.06 -2.90 11.93
CA SER A 151 -28.51 -2.95 12.00
C SER A 151 -28.92 -2.83 13.47
N SER A 152 -28.74 -1.63 14.02
CA SER A 152 -29.21 -1.28 15.35
C SER A 152 -30.72 -1.04 15.28
N THR A 153 -31.49 -2.13 15.21
CA THR A 153 -32.86 -2.11 15.74
C THR A 153 -32.75 -2.15 17.27
N GLY A 154 -32.46 -1.00 17.85
CA GLY A 154 -32.23 -0.88 19.29
C GLY A 154 -32.14 0.58 19.69
N SER A 155 -33.31 1.22 19.83
CA SER A 155 -33.43 2.52 20.48
C SER A 155 -32.96 2.38 21.92
N LEU A 156 -31.80 2.97 22.25
CA LEU A 156 -31.41 3.20 23.63
C LEU A 156 -31.05 4.68 23.80
N SER A 157 -32.03 5.41 24.33
CA SER A 157 -31.90 6.76 24.82
C SER A 157 -31.17 6.75 26.14
N THR A 158 -29.98 7.34 26.21
CA THR A 158 -29.49 8.00 27.42
C THR A 158 -28.50 9.11 27.09
N SER A 159 -28.87 10.31 27.53
CA SER A 159 -28.06 11.52 27.58
C SER A 159 -26.91 11.35 28.57
N THR A 160 -25.65 11.59 28.14
CA THR A 160 -24.67 12.19 29.05
C THR A 160 -23.54 12.91 28.31
N LYS A 161 -23.30 14.16 28.75
CA LYS A 161 -22.25 15.09 28.33
C LYS A 161 -20.91 14.67 28.96
N GLY A 162 -19.86 14.52 28.15
CA GLY A 162 -18.51 14.20 28.67
C GLY A 162 -17.41 14.36 27.63
N THR A 163 -16.63 15.42 27.79
CA THR A 163 -15.32 15.71 27.18
C THR A 163 -14.31 14.58 27.39
N GLY A 164 -13.51 14.25 26.37
CA GLY A 164 -12.29 13.47 26.60
C GLY A 164 -11.66 12.87 25.34
N ALA A 165 -10.52 13.46 24.95
CA ALA A 165 -9.58 12.91 23.99
C ALA A 165 -9.30 11.42 24.26
N ARG A 166 -9.30 10.58 23.21
CA ARG A 166 -8.88 9.18 23.34
C ARG A 166 -7.71 8.86 22.42
N HIS A 167 -6.66 8.41 23.12
CA HIS A 167 -5.50 7.71 22.60
C HIS A 167 -5.91 6.49 21.78
N GLN A 168 -5.37 6.41 20.56
CA GLN A 168 -5.22 5.18 19.79
C GLN A 168 -4.19 4.28 20.50
N LEU A 169 -4.61 3.58 21.55
CA LEU A 169 -3.80 2.50 22.10
C LEU A 169 -3.92 1.28 21.19
N SER A 170 -2.79 1.00 20.55
CA SER A 170 -2.46 -0.11 19.66
C SER A 170 -3.09 -1.45 20.06
N VAL A 171 -3.89 -1.99 19.14
CA VAL A 171 -4.50 -3.33 19.18
C VAL A 171 -3.47 -4.45 19.36
N LEU A 172 -2.21 -4.23 19.00
CA LEU A 172 -1.12 -5.20 19.19
C LEU A 172 -0.75 -5.41 20.68
N PHE A 173 -0.90 -4.38 21.53
CA PHE A 173 -0.57 -4.51 22.95
C PHE A 173 -1.60 -5.36 23.70
N LEU A 174 -2.87 -5.29 23.31
CA LEU A 174 -3.91 -6.09 23.92
C LEU A 174 -3.76 -7.58 23.58
N PHE A 175 -3.34 -7.90 22.35
CA PHE A 175 -3.11 -9.29 21.92
C PHE A 175 -1.96 -9.94 22.68
N ALA A 176 -0.83 -9.23 22.87
CA ALA A 176 0.32 -9.74 23.62
C ALA A 176 0.00 -9.99 25.10
N VAL A 177 -0.77 -9.10 25.73
CA VAL A 177 -1.20 -9.25 27.14
C VAL A 177 -2.17 -10.42 27.31
N ILE A 178 -3.10 -10.63 26.37
CA ILE A 178 -4.03 -11.77 26.42
C ILE A 178 -3.29 -13.10 26.25
N VAL A 179 -2.35 -13.20 25.31
CA VAL A 179 -1.57 -14.45 25.15
C VAL A 179 -0.72 -14.74 26.39
N CYS A 180 -0.15 -13.71 27.03
CA CYS A 180 0.73 -13.87 28.19
C CYS A 180 -0.04 -14.18 29.50
N LEU A 181 -1.22 -13.59 29.73
CA LEU A 181 -2.05 -13.95 30.88
C LEU A 181 -2.59 -15.38 30.78
N PHE A 182 -2.86 -15.87 29.58
CA PHE A 182 -3.42 -17.20 29.38
C PHE A 182 -2.39 -18.32 29.51
N THR A 183 -1.11 -18.11 29.20
CA THR A 183 -0.06 -19.11 29.50
C THR A 183 0.16 -19.29 31.00
N ILE A 184 -0.07 -18.26 31.82
CA ILE A 184 0.11 -18.31 33.28
C ILE A 184 -1.05 -19.03 33.98
N ILE A 185 -2.27 -18.98 33.43
CA ILE A 185 -3.47 -19.57 34.06
C ILE A 185 -3.58 -21.08 33.80
N PHE A 186 -2.91 -21.61 32.78
CA PHE A 186 -3.06 -22.99 32.32
C PHE A 186 -1.81 -23.89 32.48
N THR A 187 -0.78 -23.41 33.18
CA THR A 187 0.28 -24.23 33.79
C THR A 187 -0.03 -24.49 35.25
#